data_AF-A0A445N369-F1
#
_entry.id   AF-A0A445N369-F1
#
_cell.length_a   1.000
_cell.length_b   1.000
_cell.length_c   1.000
_cell.angle_alpha   90.00
_cell.angle_beta   90.00
_cell.angle_gamma   90.00
#
_symmetry.space_group_name_H-M   'P 1'
#
loop_
_entity.id
_entity.type
_entity.pdbx_description
1 polymer ?
#
loop_
_entity_poly.entity_id
_entity_poly.type
_entity_poly.pdbx_seq_one_letter_code
_entity_poly.pdbx_strand_id
1 'polypeptide(L)'
;MDQKHMVSTQSDKHLRLAEKILNEYPQCIRGLKFFTLECGCIYYYRVFRNGLIGPRLGIYRDRKDSPCEICMRPQEDWEGRVVDECVVYTIAFEIEEV
;
A
#
# COMPACT_ATOMS: atom_id res chain seq x y z
N MET A 1 -12.02 -6.18 -29.82
CA MET A 1 -11.77 -6.74 -28.48
C MET A 1 -10.27 -6.67 -28.26
N ASP A 2 -9.79 -5.50 -27.83
CA ASP A 2 -8.37 -5.25 -27.66
C ASP A 2 -8.02 -5.43 -26.19
N GLN A 3 -7.61 -6.65 -25.86
CA GLN A 3 -7.01 -6.99 -24.58
C GLN A 3 -5.58 -6.41 -24.58
N LYS A 4 -5.47 -5.08 -24.43
CA LYS A 4 -4.19 -4.45 -24.09
C LYS A 4 -3.77 -5.03 -22.74
N HIS A 5 -2.73 -5.87 -22.78
CA HIS A 5 -1.92 -6.19 -21.62
C HIS A 5 -1.31 -4.86 -21.13
N MET A 6 -2.10 -4.12 -20.35
CA MET A 6 -1.68 -2.90 -19.69
C MET A 6 -0.69 -3.36 -18.64
N VAL A 7 0.60 -3.11 -18.89
CA VAL A 7 1.67 -3.32 -17.91
C VAL A 7 1.21 -2.59 -16.66
N SER A 8 0.80 -3.34 -15.64
CA SER A 8 0.27 -2.75 -14.42
C SER A 8 1.37 -1.88 -13.83
N THR A 9 1.12 -0.58 -13.76
CA THR A 9 2.06 0.36 -13.18
C THR A 9 2.18 0.07 -11.69
N GLN A 10 3.25 0.57 -11.08
CA GLN A 10 3.46 0.45 -9.63
C GLN A 10 2.30 1.05 -8.83
N SER A 11 1.75 2.16 -9.31
CA SER A 11 0.55 2.79 -8.77
C SER A 11 -0.68 1.87 -8.86
N ASP A 12 -0.85 1.10 -9.94
CA ASP A 12 -1.94 0.11 -10.04
C ASP A 12 -1.81 -0.99 -8.98
N LYS A 13 -0.58 -1.39 -8.61
CA LYS A 13 -0.35 -2.35 -7.53
C LYS A 13 -0.73 -1.77 -6.17
N HIS A 14 -0.35 -0.51 -5.89
CA HIS A 14 -0.74 0.17 -4.65
C HIS A 14 -2.25 0.34 -4.54
N LEU A 15 -2.93 0.76 -5.61
CA LEU A 15 -4.38 0.93 -5.62
C LEU A 15 -5.11 -0.40 -5.40
N ARG A 16 -4.70 -1.48 -6.08
CA ARG A 16 -5.27 -2.82 -5.87
C ARG A 16 -5.04 -3.34 -4.46
N LEU A 17 -3.88 -3.08 -3.87
CA LEU A 17 -3.58 -3.47 -2.50
C LEU A 17 -4.40 -2.64 -1.50
N ALA A 18 -4.49 -1.32 -1.73
CA ALA A 18 -5.31 -0.42 -0.93
C ALA A 18 -6.78 -0.82 -0.95
N GLU A 19 -7.34 -1.10 -2.12
CA GLU A 19 -8.72 -1.54 -2.28
C GLU A 19 -9.01 -2.80 -1.45
N LYS A 20 -8.14 -3.83 -1.53
CA LYS A 20 -8.28 -5.06 -0.72
C LYS A 20 -8.29 -4.76 0.78
N ILE A 21 -7.33 -3.99 1.27
CA ILE A 21 -7.18 -3.69 2.70
C ILE A 21 -8.35 -2.82 3.18
N LEU A 22 -8.72 -1.79 2.43
CA LEU A 22 -9.79 -0.87 2.82
C LEU A 22 -11.17 -1.54 2.79
N ASN A 23 -11.40 -2.47 1.85
CA ASN A 23 -12.64 -3.26 1.81
C ASN A 23 -12.74 -4.26 2.97
N GLU A 24 -11.61 -4.80 3.44
CA GLU A 24 -11.58 -5.72 4.58
C GLU A 24 -11.71 -4.97 5.92
N TYR A 25 -11.22 -3.72 6.00
CA TYR A 25 -11.19 -2.92 7.23
C TYR A 25 -11.79 -1.49 7.08
N PRO A 26 -13.02 -1.33 6.57
CA PRO A 26 -13.57 -0.03 6.16
C PRO A 26 -13.78 0.95 7.32
N GLN A 27 -14.01 0.45 8.54
CA GLN A 27 -14.23 1.29 9.73
C GLN A 27 -12.93 1.67 10.44
N CYS A 28 -11.86 0.90 10.22
CA CYS A 28 -10.60 1.04 10.96
C CYS A 28 -9.56 1.82 10.17
N ILE A 29 -9.50 1.67 8.85
CA ILE A 29 -8.44 2.26 8.03
C ILE A 29 -9.05 3.34 7.12
N ARG A 30 -8.58 4.58 7.29
CA ARG A 30 -9.00 5.74 6.47
C ARG A 30 -7.92 6.20 5.50
N GLY A 31 -6.69 5.73 5.70
CA GLY A 31 -5.57 6.00 4.84
C GLY A 31 -4.49 4.93 4.96
N LEU A 32 -3.79 4.71 3.87
CA LEU A 32 -2.66 3.80 3.75
C LEU A 32 -1.51 4.52 3.07
N LYS A 33 -0.32 4.41 3.65
CA LYS A 33 0.93 4.84 3.02
C LYS A 33 1.71 3.62 2.60
N PHE A 34 2.08 3.57 1.32
CA PHE A 34 2.85 2.52 0.69
C PHE A 34 4.26 3.04 0.40
N PHE A 35 5.24 2.19 0.66
CA PHE A 35 6.64 2.40 0.30
C PHE A 35 7.08 1.20 -0.54
N THR A 36 7.44 1.42 -1.79
CA THR A 36 8.03 0.36 -2.60
C THR A 36 9.53 0.37 -2.45
N LEU A 37 10.08 -0.79 -2.16
CA LEU A 37 11.51 -0.98 -2.02
C LEU A 37 12.14 -1.38 -3.35
N GLU A 38 13.43 -1.14 -3.52
CA GLU A 38 14.24 -1.58 -4.66
C GLU A 38 14.10 -3.09 -4.95
N CYS A 39 13.82 -3.90 -3.93
CA CYS A 39 13.63 -5.34 -4.05
C CYS A 39 12.21 -5.74 -4.52
N GLY A 40 11.36 -4.77 -4.85
CA GLY A 40 9.97 -4.95 -5.28
C GLY A 40 8.95 -5.21 -4.18
N CYS A 41 9.39 -5.25 -2.91
CA CYS A 41 8.47 -5.37 -1.78
C CYS A 41 7.77 -4.03 -1.50
N ILE A 42 6.52 -4.10 -1.05
CA ILE A 42 5.73 -2.94 -0.68
C ILE A 42 5.50 -2.98 0.83
N TYR A 43 6.07 -2.03 1.55
CA TYR A 43 5.75 -1.81 2.96
C TYR A 43 4.52 -0.93 3.03
N TYR A 44 3.61 -1.21 3.96
CA TYR A 44 2.43 -0.36 4.13
C TYR A 44 2.10 -0.08 5.59
N TYR A 45 1.70 1.16 5.81
CA TYR A 45 1.43 1.76 7.10
C TYR A 45 0.03 2.36 7.09
N ARG A 46 -0.62 2.35 8.25
CA ARG A 46 -1.86 3.12 8.45
C ARG A 46 -1.52 4.61 8.47
N VAL A 47 -2.35 5.42 7.83
CA VAL A 47 -2.32 6.87 7.98
C VAL A 47 -3.59 7.33 8.69
N PHE A 48 -3.43 8.15 9.72
CA PHE A 48 -4.53 8.75 10.47
C PHE A 48 -5.04 10.02 9.78
N ARG A 49 -6.24 10.48 10.16
CA ARG A 49 -6.86 11.69 9.58
C ARG A 49 -6.01 12.96 9.73
N ASN A 50 -5.18 13.02 10.77
CA ASN A 50 -4.25 14.14 11.01
C ASN A 50 -2.93 14.01 10.22
N GLY A 51 -2.81 13.03 9.32
CA GLY A 51 -1.61 12.79 8.53
C GLY A 51 -0.50 12.01 9.25
N LEU A 52 -0.68 11.65 10.54
CA LEU A 52 0.32 10.85 11.25
C LEU A 52 0.36 9.42 10.70
N ILE A 53 1.58 8.91 10.58
CA ILE A 53 1.84 7.52 10.19
C ILE A 53 1.77 6.67 11.46
N GLY A 54 0.88 5.67 11.44
CA GLY A 54 0.74 4.68 12.51
C GLY A 54 1.78 3.56 12.42
N PRO A 55 1.61 2.47 13.19
CA PRO A 55 2.50 1.33 13.09
C PRO A 55 2.44 0.68 11.71
N ARG A 56 3.54 0.00 11.33
CA ARG A 56 3.61 -0.81 10.11
C ARG A 56 2.53 -1.90 10.17
N LEU A 57 1.67 -1.94 9.17
CA LEU A 57 0.64 -2.97 9.06
C LEU A 57 1.19 -4.24 8.44
N GLY A 58 2.08 -4.12 7.46
CA GLY A 58 2.71 -5.29 6.89
C GLY A 58 3.64 -5.02 5.71
N ILE A 59 4.03 -6.12 5.08
CA ILE A 59 4.82 -6.19 3.86
C ILE A 59 4.04 -7.02 2.83
N TYR A 60 3.97 -6.52 1.60
CA TYR A 60 3.39 -7.22 0.46
C TYR A 60 4.48 -7.51 -0.59
N ARG A 61 4.37 -8.69 -1.20
CA ARG A 61 5.10 -9.11 -2.39
C ARG A 61 4.14 -9.96 -3.23
N ASP A 62 4.25 -9.90 -4.55
CA ASP A 62 3.39 -10.71 -5.41
C ASP A 62 3.62 -12.20 -5.15
N ARG A 63 2.54 -12.99 -5.07
CA ARG A 63 2.60 -14.43 -4.74
C ARG A 63 3.45 -15.26 -5.69
N LYS A 64 3.70 -14.76 -6.90
CA LYS A 64 4.55 -15.42 -7.91
C LYS A 64 6.03 -15.33 -7.57
N ASP A 65 6.39 -14.42 -6.67
CA ASP A 65 7.78 -14.24 -6.26
C ASP A 65 8.05 -15.07 -5.00
N SER A 66 9.25 -15.66 -4.94
CA SER A 66 9.76 -16.25 -3.72
C SER A 66 9.79 -15.21 -2.59
N PRO A 67 9.76 -15.65 -1.31
CA PRO A 67 9.91 -14.74 -0.19
C PRO A 67 11.17 -13.88 -0.34
N CYS A 68 11.07 -12.62 0.05
CA CYS A 68 12.17 -11.69 -0.13
C CYS A 68 13.25 -11.94 0.91
N GLU A 69 14.36 -12.54 0.51
CA GLU A 69 15.51 -12.78 1.39
C GLU A 69 16.06 -11.49 2.02
N ILE A 70 15.98 -10.37 1.29
CA ILE A 70 16.46 -9.07 1.78
C ILE A 70 15.56 -8.55 2.90
N CYS A 71 14.23 -8.62 2.74
CA CYS A 71 13.29 -8.16 3.77
C CYS A 71 13.15 -9.14 4.94
N MET A 72 13.61 -10.39 4.79
CA MET A 72 13.67 -11.37 5.88
C MET A 72 14.88 -11.19 6.79
N ARG A 73 15.91 -10.46 6.36
CA ARG A 73 17.06 -10.15 7.20
C ARG A 73 16.68 -9.07 8.21
N PRO A 74 17.11 -9.19 9.48
CA PRO A 74 17.02 -8.09 10.43
C PRO A 74 17.97 -6.97 9.97
N GLN A 75 17.44 -6.02 9.21
CA GLN A 75 18.13 -4.80 8.79
C GLN A 75 17.19 -3.61 8.99
N GLU A 76 17.67 -2.61 9.72
CA GLU A 76 16.91 -1.42 10.10
C GLU A 76 16.80 -0.38 8.98
N ASP A 77 17.67 -0.44 7.96
CA ASP A 77 17.72 0.56 6.88
C ASP A 77 16.86 0.17 5.67
N TRP A 78 15.57 -0.05 5.91
CA TRP A 78 14.62 -0.21 4.79
C TRP A 78 14.26 1.12 4.14
N GLU A 79 14.35 2.23 4.89
CA GLU A 79 14.02 3.58 4.43
C GLU A 79 14.97 4.04 3.31
N GLY A 80 16.28 3.75 3.42
CA GLY A 80 17.26 4.04 2.37
C GLY A 80 17.05 3.25 1.06
N ARG A 81 16.17 2.25 1.06
CA ARG A 81 15.87 1.37 -0.10
C ARG A 81 14.54 1.70 -0.78
N VAL A 82 13.85 2.75 -0.33
CA VAL A 82 12.57 3.17 -0.92
C VAL A 82 12.82 3.82 -2.28
N VAL A 83 12.13 3.32 -3.31
CA VAL A 83 12.18 3.84 -4.68
C VAL A 83 10.90 4.57 -5.08
N ASP A 84 9.82 4.42 -4.32
CA ASP A 84 8.52 5.04 -4.58
C ASP A 84 7.65 5.09 -3.33
N GLU A 85 6.85 6.14 -3.21
CA GLU A 85 5.90 6.35 -2.13
C GLU A 85 4.51 6.71 -2.66
N CYS A 86 3.48 6.11 -2.08
CA CYS A 86 2.10 6.42 -2.41
C CYS A 86 1.25 6.52 -1.15
N VAL A 87 0.32 7.48 -1.10
CA VAL A 87 -0.67 7.56 -0.04
C VAL A 87 -2.05 7.47 -0.66
N VAL A 88 -2.88 6.56 -0.14
CA VAL A 88 -4.26 6.36 -0.57
C VAL A 88 -5.17 6.64 0.61
N TYR A 89 -6.19 7.49 0.41
CA TYR A 89 -7.21 7.79 1.40
C TYR A 89 -8.58 7.31 0.94
N THR A 90 -9.39 6.84 1.89
CA THR A 90 -10.82 6.60 1.69
C THR A 90 -11.60 7.78 2.24
N ILE A 91 -12.38 8.40 1.38
CA ILE A 91 -13.29 9.48 1.76
C ILE A 91 -14.72 8.95 1.69
N ALA A 92 -15.49 9.22 2.74
CA ALA A 92 -16.91 8.93 2.81
C ALA A 92 -17.62 10.22 3.22
N PHE A 93 -18.69 10.55 2.51
CA PHE A 93 -19.53 11.71 2.77
C PHE A 93 -20.93 11.23 3.11
N GLU A 94 -21.52 11.81 4.14
CA GLU A 94 -22.94 11.69 4.45
C GLU A 94 -23.59 12.99 4.01
N ILE A 95 -24.65 12.89 3.21
CA ILE A 95 -25.39 14.03 2.68
C ILE A 95 -26.75 14.03 3.38
N GLU A 96 -27.01 15.05 4.18
CA GLU A 96 -28.33 15.29 4.76
C GLU A 96 -29.08 16.28 3.84
N GLU A 97 -30.22 15.85 3.30
CA GLU A 97 -31.12 16.73 2.55
C GLU A 97 -31.82 17.68 3.54
N VAL A 98 -31.78 18.98 3.23
CA VAL A 98 -32.40 20.07 4.03
C VAL A 98 -33.85 20.25 3.65
#